data_AF-A0A1F7WGM1-F1
#
_entry.id   AF-A0A1F7WGM1-F1
#
_cell.length_a   1.000
_cell.length_b   1.000
_cell.length_c   1.000
_cell.angle_alpha   90.00
_cell.angle_beta   90.00
_cell.angle_gamma   90.00
#
_symmetry.space_group_name_H-M   'P 1'
#
loop_
_entity.id
_entity.type
_entity.pdbx_description
1 polymer ?
#
loop_
_entity_poly.entity_id
_entity_poly.type
_entity_poly.pdbx_seq_one_letter_code
_entity_poly.pdbx_strand_id
1 'polypeptide(L)'
;MPEGSKKSRTFRRVKIKTPGGKSVLRYKKRKPSKAKCANCGAKLAGVPRERDFKIQNMAKTQKRPSRAFGGNLCSRCTKEYLKQKARLLK
;
A
#
# COMPACT_ATOMS: atom_id res chain seq x y z
N MET A 1 9.75 15.35 29.23
CA MET A 1 9.37 15.70 27.84
C MET A 1 9.54 14.48 26.92
N PRO A 2 8.71 14.28 25.87
CA PRO A 2 8.96 13.23 24.88
C PRO A 2 10.27 13.48 24.13
N GLU A 3 10.99 12.41 23.77
CA GLU A 3 12.20 12.48 22.93
C GLU A 3 11.97 13.34 21.68
N GLY A 4 13.01 14.04 21.21
CA GLY A 4 12.93 14.96 20.08
C GLY A 4 12.25 14.36 18.84
N SER A 5 12.57 13.11 18.49
CA SER A 5 11.97 12.39 17.35
C SER A 5 10.45 12.17 17.48
N LYS A 6 9.96 11.96 18.72
CA LYS A 6 8.56 11.68 19.08
C LYS A 6 7.72 12.96 19.18
N LYS A 7 8.36 14.14 19.14
CA LYS A 7 7.68 15.44 19.05
C LYS A 7 7.05 15.66 17.66
N SER A 8 7.70 15.17 16.60
CA SER A 8 7.22 15.30 15.21
C SER A 8 5.94 14.48 14.93
N ARG A 9 5.14 14.88 13.92
CA ARG A 9 3.88 14.21 13.53
C ARG A 9 4.07 12.95 12.65
N THR A 10 5.32 12.54 12.43
CA THR A 10 5.71 11.36 11.62
C THR A 10 5.13 10.06 12.20
N PHE A 11 5.20 9.90 13.52
CA PHE A 11 4.61 8.76 14.22
C PHE A 11 3.16 9.03 14.65
N ARG A 12 2.30 8.02 14.47
CA ARG A 12 0.95 7.99 15.04
C ARG A 12 1.06 7.60 16.51
N ARG A 13 0.46 8.42 17.39
CA ARG A 13 0.32 8.15 18.82
C ARG A 13 -0.92 7.27 19.03
N VAL A 14 -0.76 6.11 19.65
CA VAL A 14 -1.85 5.18 19.96
C VAL A 14 -1.85 4.93 21.46
N LYS A 15 -2.94 5.31 22.14
CA LYS A 15 -3.17 4.98 23.55
C LYS A 15 -3.59 3.51 23.63
N ILE A 16 -2.89 2.71 24.42
CA ILE A 16 -3.15 1.28 24.60
C ILE A 16 -3.15 0.99 26.10
N LYS A 17 -4.07 0.15 26.56
CA LYS A 17 -4.04 -0.41 27.92
C LYS A 17 -3.10 -1.61 27.94
N THR A 18 -2.11 -1.60 28.83
CA THR A 18 -1.26 -2.76 29.05
C THR A 18 -1.98 -3.79 29.93
N PRO A 19 -1.54 -5.06 29.94
CA PRO A 19 -2.15 -6.10 30.77
C PRO A 19 -2.21 -5.73 32.26
N GLY A 20 -1.23 -4.97 32.77
CA GLY A 20 -1.24 -4.45 34.15
C GLY A 20 -2.11 -3.22 34.37
N GLY A 21 -3.12 -2.97 33.53
CA GLY A 21 -4.09 -1.88 33.69
C GLY A 21 -3.59 -0.46 33.37
N LYS A 22 -2.29 -0.28 33.11
CA LYS A 22 -1.71 1.04 32.82
C LYS A 22 -2.04 1.50 31.40
N SER A 23 -2.41 2.76 31.24
CA SER A 23 -2.62 3.37 29.92
C SER A 23 -1.31 3.96 29.40
N VAL A 24 -0.75 3.39 28.33
CA VAL A 24 0.55 3.78 27.77
C VAL A 24 0.39 4.31 26.34
N LEU A 25 1.19 5.34 25.99
CA LEU A 25 1.29 5.87 24.63
C LEU A 25 2.32 5.07 23.81
N ARG A 26 1.85 4.34 22.79
CA ARG A 26 2.71 3.64 21.83
C ARG A 26 2.80 4.42 20.52
N TYR A 27 4.03 4.65 20.06
CA TYR A 27 4.30 5.30 18.77
C TYR A 27 4.38 4.24 17.66
N LYS A 28 3.58 4.40 16.61
CA LYS A 28 3.58 3.53 15.43
C LYS A 28 3.77 4.38 14.17
N LYS A 29 4.62 3.97 13.20
CA LYS A 29 4.69 4.68 11.91
C LYS A 29 3.32 4.59 11.19
N ARG A 30 3.05 5.51 10.26
CA ARG A 30 1.79 5.47 9.49
C ARG A 30 1.80 4.32 8.46
N LYS A 31 0.63 3.95 7.95
CA LYS A 31 0.53 3.07 6.77
C LYS A 31 0.70 3.95 5.51
N PRO A 32 1.31 3.43 4.44
CA PRO A 32 1.42 4.17 3.18
C PRO A 32 0.04 4.39 2.55
N SER A 33 0.02 5.30 1.57
CA SER A 33 -1.15 5.56 0.73
C SER A 33 -1.50 4.33 -0.13
N LYS A 34 -2.71 4.33 -0.69
CA LYS A 34 -3.13 3.25 -1.60
C LYS A 34 -2.32 3.31 -2.89
N ALA A 35 -1.99 2.15 -3.46
CA ALA A 35 -1.36 2.05 -4.76
C ALA A 35 -2.27 2.67 -5.84
N LYS A 36 -1.66 3.39 -6.78
CA LYS A 36 -2.35 4.09 -7.86
C LYS A 36 -1.90 3.52 -9.21
N CYS A 37 -2.80 3.57 -10.18
CA CYS A 37 -2.50 3.23 -11.56
C CYS A 37 -1.53 4.26 -12.14
N ALA A 38 -0.49 3.81 -12.85
CA ALA A 38 0.50 4.69 -13.46
C ALA A 38 -0.10 5.65 -14.50
N ASN A 39 -1.06 5.17 -15.31
CA ASN A 39 -1.68 5.98 -16.36
C ASN A 39 -2.80 6.91 -15.84
N CYS A 40 -3.86 6.33 -15.26
CA CYS A 40 -5.06 7.10 -14.87
C CYS A 40 -5.07 7.59 -13.41
N GLY A 41 -4.07 7.26 -12.58
CA GLY A 41 -4.05 7.63 -11.17
C GLY A 41 -5.12 6.95 -10.28
N ALA A 42 -5.99 6.11 -10.86
CA ALA A 42 -7.03 5.40 -10.14
C ALA A 42 -6.45 4.47 -9.07
N LYS A 43 -7.17 4.31 -7.95
CA LYS A 43 -6.77 3.41 -6.86
C LYS A 43 -6.80 1.96 -7.36
N LEU A 44 -5.70 1.23 -7.19
CA LEU A 44 -5.61 -0.16 -7.60
C LEU A 44 -6.28 -1.07 -6.56
N ALA A 45 -7.19 -1.91 -7.03
CA ALA A 45 -7.78 -2.99 -6.25
C ALA A 45 -6.85 -4.20 -6.24
N GLY A 46 -6.79 -4.91 -5.10
CA GLY A 46 -5.98 -6.13 -4.96
C GLY A 46 -4.49 -5.91 -4.67
N VAL A 47 -4.03 -4.66 -4.48
CA VAL A 47 -2.68 -4.37 -3.99
C VAL A 47 -2.74 -3.97 -2.51
N PRO A 48 -2.05 -4.67 -1.60
CA PRO A 48 -2.09 -4.37 -0.18
C PRO A 48 -1.33 -3.07 0.13
N ARG A 49 -1.88 -2.27 1.06
CA ARG A 49 -1.31 -1.00 1.54
C ARG A 49 -0.46 -1.16 2.81
N GLU A 50 0.46 -2.10 2.73
CA GLU A 50 1.33 -2.50 3.84
C GLU A 50 2.69 -1.78 3.75
N ARG A 51 3.53 -1.89 4.78
CA ARG A 51 4.90 -1.35 4.71
C ARG A 51 5.83 -2.38 4.06
N ASP A 52 6.94 -1.92 3.51
CA ASP A 52 7.86 -2.76 2.72
C ASP A 52 8.30 -4.03 3.45
N PHE A 53 8.65 -3.96 4.74
CA PHE A 53 9.02 -5.14 5.52
C PHE A 53 7.89 -6.19 5.63
N LYS A 54 6.62 -5.75 5.68
CA LYS A 54 5.49 -6.67 5.70
C LYS A 54 5.18 -7.19 4.30
N ILE A 55 5.33 -6.31 3.30
CA ILE A 55 5.16 -6.70 1.90
C ILE A 55 6.16 -7.79 1.56
N GLN A 56 7.43 -7.65 1.89
CA GLN A 56 8.45 -8.66 1.62
C GLN A 56 8.05 -10.04 2.14
N ASN A 57 7.50 -10.12 3.36
CA ASN A 57 7.07 -11.37 3.99
C ASN A 57 5.75 -11.96 3.45
N MET A 58 4.97 -11.23 2.64
CA MET A 58 3.74 -11.74 2.05
C MET A 58 4.01 -12.66 0.84
N ALA A 59 3.09 -13.60 0.60
CA ALA A 59 3.11 -14.46 -0.58
C ALA A 59 2.97 -13.63 -1.88
N LYS A 60 3.52 -14.15 -2.99
CA LYS A 60 3.52 -13.47 -4.29
C LYS A 60 2.11 -13.17 -4.80
N THR A 61 1.17 -14.07 -4.54
CA THR A 61 -0.25 -13.96 -4.91
C THR A 61 -0.98 -12.87 -4.12
N GLN A 62 -0.59 -12.61 -2.87
CA GLN A 62 -1.17 -11.56 -2.04
C GLN A 62 -0.63 -10.16 -2.39
N LYS A 63 0.55 -10.07 -3.01
CA LYS A 63 1.20 -8.81 -3.40
C LYS A 63 0.53 -8.17 -4.61
N ARG A 64 0.07 -8.97 -5.57
CA ARG A 64 -0.45 -8.47 -6.86
C ARG A 64 -1.49 -9.42 -7.47
N PRO A 65 -2.44 -8.88 -8.26
CA PRO A 65 -3.30 -9.70 -9.12
C PRO A 65 -2.49 -10.49 -10.17
N SER A 66 -2.98 -11.67 -10.57
CA SER A 66 -2.33 -12.58 -11.53
C SER A 66 -2.45 -12.18 -13.01
N ARG A 67 -3.09 -11.05 -13.33
CA ARG A 67 -3.25 -10.57 -14.72
C ARG A 67 -2.01 -9.82 -15.24
N ALA A 68 -1.94 -9.64 -16.56
CA ALA A 68 -0.96 -8.78 -17.21
C ALA A 68 -0.97 -7.36 -16.60
N PHE A 69 0.22 -6.81 -16.35
CA PHE A 69 0.45 -5.52 -15.68
C PHE A 69 -0.29 -5.37 -14.32
N GLY A 70 -0.57 -6.49 -13.64
CA GLY A 70 -1.19 -6.53 -12.32
C GLY A 70 -0.32 -5.80 -11.29
N GLY A 71 -0.93 -4.85 -10.58
CA GLY A 71 -0.26 -4.02 -9.59
C GLY A 71 0.30 -2.69 -10.09
N ASN A 72 0.31 -2.46 -11.42
CA ASN A 72 0.81 -1.22 -12.02
C ASN A 72 -0.28 -0.47 -12.80
N LEU A 73 -1.05 -1.19 -13.62
CA LEU A 73 -2.13 -0.63 -14.43
C LEU A 73 -3.49 -1.13 -13.95
N CYS A 74 -4.53 -0.32 -14.04
CA CYS A 74 -5.91 -0.76 -13.77
C CYS A 74 -6.45 -1.66 -14.91
N SER A 75 -7.57 -2.34 -14.67
CA SER A 75 -8.20 -3.22 -15.66
C SER A 75 -8.59 -2.50 -16.95
N ARG A 76 -9.03 -1.24 -16.85
CA ARG A 76 -9.41 -0.42 -18.00
C ARG A 76 -8.20 -0.08 -18.88
N CYS A 77 -7.14 0.48 -18.28
CA CYS A 77 -5.93 0.84 -19.03
C CYS A 77 -5.22 -0.38 -19.63
N THR A 78 -5.24 -1.53 -18.95
CA THR A 78 -4.69 -2.77 -19.52
C THR A 78 -5.48 -3.24 -20.74
N LYS A 79 -6.80 -3.17 -20.69
CA LYS A 79 -7.66 -3.50 -21.85
C LYS A 79 -7.38 -2.58 -23.04
N GLU A 80 -7.27 -1.28 -22.80
CA GLU A 80 -6.97 -0.28 -23.84
C GLU A 80 -5.59 -0.56 -24.48
N TYR A 81 -4.58 -0.80 -23.65
CA TYR A 81 -3.23 -1.12 -24.12
C TYR A 81 -3.20 -2.40 -24.97
N LEU A 82 -3.85 -3.48 -24.52
CA LEU A 82 -3.91 -4.72 -25.28
C LEU A 82 -4.63 -4.55 -26.63
N LYS A 83 -5.72 -3.76 -26.66
CA LYS A 83 -6.43 -3.44 -27.91
C LYS A 83 -5.55 -2.66 -28.89
N GLN A 84 -4.82 -1.65 -28.41
CA GLN A 84 -3.91 -0.87 -29.25
C GLN A 84 -2.79 -1.75 -29.80
N LYS A 85 -2.16 -2.55 -28.94
CA LYS A 85 -1.11 -3.49 -29.35
C LYS A 85 -1.59 -4.48 -30.41
N ALA A 86 -2.80 -5.03 -30.25
CA ALA A 86 -3.38 -5.95 -31.22
C ALA A 86 -3.67 -5.30 -32.59
N ARG A 87 -4.01 -4.00 -32.62
CA ARG A 87 -4.23 -3.25 -33.88
C ARG A 87 -2.92 -2.94 -34.61
N LEU A 88 -1.84 -2.68 -33.87
CA LEU A 88 -0.51 -2.37 -34.42
C LEU A 88 0.27 -3.60 -34.89
N LEU A 89 -0.10 -4.79 -34.41
CA LEU A 89 0.49 -6.06 -34.82
C LEU A 89 -0.14 -6.62 -36.10
N LYS A 90 -1.23 -6.01 -36.58
CA LYS A 90 -1.75 -6.22 -37.94
C LYS A 90 -1.05 -5.25 -38.88
#